data_AF-A0A5C6KYW9-F1
#
_entry.id   AF-A0A5C6KYW9-F1
#
_cell.length_a   1.000
_cell.length_b   1.000
_cell.length_c   1.000
_cell.angle_alpha   90.00
_cell.angle_beta   90.00
_cell.angle_gamma   90.00
#
_symmetry.space_group_name_H-M   'P 1'
#
loop_
_entity.id
_entity.type
_entity.pdbx_description
1 polymer ?
#
loop_
_entity_poly.entity_id
_entity_poly.type
_entity_poly.pdbx_seq_one_letter_code
_entity_poly.pdbx_strand_id
1 'polypeptide(L)'
;MMNQYRLYTIREWELAQPEGVSFSRFFLTDHSGEVRKVTGAIRVLKRKLVNGVMCRIPTNRRVFWDGYGHCYAGTHNIRKRDYDIPLKAGGEAGLSEKNATL
;
A
#
# COMPACT_ATOMS: atom_id res chain seq x y z
N MET A 1 18.96 17.79 1.51
CA MET A 1 17.85 16.99 0.92
C MET A 1 18.45 15.68 0.42
N MET A 2 18.22 14.57 1.13
CA MET A 2 18.74 13.25 0.73
C MET A 2 17.85 12.65 -0.36
N ASN A 3 18.48 12.09 -1.38
CA ASN A 3 17.85 11.48 -2.56
C ASN A 3 16.72 10.53 -2.18
N GLN A 4 15.50 10.83 -2.66
CA GLN A 4 14.26 10.05 -2.44
C GLN A 4 14.17 8.76 -3.28
N TYR A 5 15.29 8.23 -3.78
CA TYR A 5 15.32 7.16 -4.76
C TYR A 5 15.89 5.86 -4.19
N ARG A 6 15.39 5.42 -3.03
CA ARG A 6 15.69 4.08 -2.53
C ARG A 6 14.45 3.18 -2.62
N LEU A 7 14.68 1.92 -2.93
CA LEU A 7 13.68 0.87 -2.82
C LEU A 7 13.70 0.30 -1.39
N TYR A 8 12.68 -0.49 -1.06
CA TYR A 8 12.42 -0.95 0.30
C TYR A 8 12.42 -2.48 0.37
N THR A 9 12.81 -3.01 1.51
CA THR A 9 12.76 -4.45 1.80
C THR A 9 11.31 -4.93 1.98
N ILE A 10 11.06 -6.24 1.81
CA ILE A 10 9.73 -6.83 2.07
C ILE A 10 9.24 -6.48 3.48
N ARG A 11 10.14 -6.51 4.48
CA ARG A 11 9.80 -6.18 5.87
C ARG A 11 9.31 -4.75 6.03
N GLU A 12 9.94 -3.78 5.36
CA GLU A 12 9.49 -2.38 5.39
C GLU A 12 8.10 -2.23 4.74
N TRP A 13 7.82 -2.99 3.68
CA TRP A 13 6.48 -3.04 3.07
C TRP A 13 5.43 -3.61 4.02
N GLU A 14 5.71 -4.74 4.65
CA GLU A 14 4.80 -5.39 5.60
C GLU A 14 4.51 -4.50 6.80
N LEU A 15 5.52 -3.81 7.34
CA LEU A 15 5.35 -2.84 8.43
C LEU A 15 4.52 -1.62 8.02
N ALA A 16 4.58 -1.23 6.75
CA ALA A 16 3.84 -0.10 6.21
C ALA A 16 2.43 -0.47 5.71
N GLN A 17 2.01 -1.74 5.82
CA GLN A 17 0.75 -2.23 5.26
C GLN A 17 -0.47 -1.54 5.90
N PRO A 18 -1.23 -0.73 5.14
CA PRO A 18 -2.43 -0.07 5.66
C PRO A 18 -3.59 -1.07 5.86
N GLU A 19 -4.57 -0.68 6.66
CA GLU A 19 -5.82 -1.43 6.78
C GLU A 19 -6.53 -1.55 5.42
N GLY A 20 -7.09 -2.73 5.13
CA GLY A 20 -7.80 -2.99 3.88
C GLY A 20 -6.89 -3.22 2.68
N VAL A 21 -5.57 -3.22 2.87
CA VAL A 21 -4.58 -3.65 1.87
C VAL A 21 -4.12 -5.07 2.18
N SER A 22 -3.94 -5.89 1.15
CA SER A 22 -3.27 -7.19 1.26
C SER A 22 -2.24 -7.36 0.16
N PHE A 23 -1.03 -7.78 0.54
CA PHE A 23 0.01 -8.14 -0.41
C PHE A 23 -0.08 -9.63 -0.78
N SER A 24 0.20 -9.97 -2.04
CA SER A 24 0.13 -11.35 -2.54
C SER A 24 1.45 -11.84 -3.12
N ARG A 25 2.20 -10.98 -3.83
CA ARG A 25 3.51 -11.33 -4.36
C ARG A 25 4.41 -10.11 -4.44
N PHE A 26 5.62 -10.26 -3.91
CA PHE A 26 6.73 -9.32 -4.04
C PHE A 26 7.61 -9.73 -5.21
N PHE A 27 8.00 -8.74 -6.01
CA PHE A 27 9.01 -8.88 -7.06
C PHE A 27 10.21 -8.06 -6.63
N LEU A 28 11.35 -8.73 -6.52
CA LEU A 28 12.58 -8.13 -6.05
C LEU A 28 13.45 -7.69 -7.23
N THR A 29 14.37 -6.76 -6.95
CA THR A 29 15.51 -6.47 -7.82
C THR A 29 16.53 -7.60 -7.73
N ASP A 30 17.15 -7.94 -8.85
CA ASP A 30 18.02 -9.13 -8.94
C ASP A 30 19.30 -9.00 -8.11
N HIS A 31 19.84 -7.79 -7.94
CA HIS A 31 21.15 -7.58 -7.30
C HIS A 31 21.09 -7.30 -5.81
N SER A 32 20.13 -6.48 -5.37
CA SER A 32 20.10 -5.89 -4.04
C SER A 32 18.91 -6.36 -3.18
N GLY A 33 17.98 -7.12 -3.78
CA GLY A 33 16.89 -7.78 -3.06
C GLY A 33 15.76 -6.87 -2.59
N GLU A 34 15.77 -5.57 -2.91
CA GLU A 34 14.66 -4.68 -2.59
C GLU A 34 13.47 -4.90 -3.53
N VAL A 35 12.30 -4.48 -3.06
CA VAL A 35 11.04 -4.64 -3.76
C VAL A 35 10.96 -3.61 -4.91
N ARG A 36 10.87 -4.11 -6.14
CA ARG A 36 10.60 -3.28 -7.34
C ARG A 36 9.12 -3.23 -7.72
N LYS A 37 8.34 -4.22 -7.29
CA LYS A 37 6.89 -4.29 -7.55
C LYS A 37 6.21 -5.20 -6.54
N VAL A 38 4.98 -4.86 -6.16
CA VAL A 38 4.11 -5.69 -5.34
C VAL A 38 2.78 -5.88 -6.04
N THR A 39 2.22 -7.08 -5.98
CA THR A 39 0.83 -7.32 -6.39
C THR A 39 0.00 -7.71 -5.19
N GLY A 40 -1.28 -7.38 -5.22
CA GLY A 40 -2.18 -7.66 -4.11
C GLY A 40 -3.59 -7.18 -4.36
N ALA A 41 -4.28 -6.84 -3.28
CA ALA A 41 -5.63 -6.32 -3.34
C ALA A 41 -5.85 -5.17 -2.35
N ILE A 42 -6.82 -4.32 -2.68
CA ILE A 42 -7.35 -3.27 -1.81
C ILE A 42 -8.84 -3.50 -1.58
N ARG A 43 -9.31 -3.19 -0.38
CA ARG A 43 -10.73 -3.21 -0.04
C ARG A 43 -11.36 -1.91 -0.50
N VAL A 44 -12.32 -2.01 -1.42
CA VAL A 44 -13.07 -0.88 -1.95
C VAL A 44 -14.57 -1.07 -1.68
N LEU A 45 -15.30 0.02 -1.54
CA LEU A 45 -16.75 -0.03 -1.50
C LEU A 45 -17.30 0.06 -2.93
N LYS A 46 -17.93 -1.01 -3.41
CA LYS A 46 -18.61 -1.02 -4.72
C LYS A 46 -20.10 -0.76 -4.51
N ARG A 47 -20.68 0.14 -5.31
CA ARG A 47 -22.14 0.32 -5.37
C ARG A 47 -22.76 -0.86 -6.12
N LYS A 48 -23.75 -1.53 -5.51
CA LYS A 48 -24.48 -2.65 -6.10
C LYS A 48 -25.95 -2.57 -5.71
N LEU A 49 -26.83 -2.87 -6.66
CA LEU A 49 -28.25 -3.05 -6.39
C LEU A 49 -28.44 -4.42 -5.70
N VAL A 50 -29.01 -4.41 -4.50
CA VAL A 50 -29.36 -5.61 -3.73
C VAL A 50 -30.81 -5.48 -3.35
N ASN A 51 -31.65 -6.40 -3.82
CA ASN A 51 -33.09 -6.42 -3.55
C ASN A 51 -33.79 -5.07 -3.81
N GLY A 52 -33.44 -4.40 -4.91
CA GLY A 52 -34.01 -3.10 -5.28
C GLY A 52 -33.41 -1.88 -4.56
N VAL A 53 -32.49 -2.07 -3.62
CA VAL A 53 -31.83 -0.98 -2.88
C VAL A 53 -30.37 -0.83 -3.30
N MET A 54 -29.92 0.41 -3.49
CA MET A 54 -28.53 0.72 -3.81
C MET A 54 -27.66 0.65 -2.56
N CYS A 55 -26.88 -0.42 -2.43
CA CYS A 55 -25.99 -0.66 -1.30
C CYS A 55 -24.52 -0.42 -1.68
N ARG A 56 -23.69 -0.07 -0.68
CA ARG A 56 -22.22 -0.06 -0.80
C ARG A 56 -21.68 -1.33 -0.14
N ILE A 57 -21.15 -2.24 -0.95
CA ILE A 57 -20.65 -3.53 -0.48
C ILE A 57 -19.12 -3.52 -0.52
N PRO A 58 -18.43 -3.91 0.56
CA PRO A 58 -16.99 -4.13 0.53
C PRO A 58 -16.62 -5.20 -0.50
N THR A 59 -15.62 -4.91 -1.31
CA THR A 59 -15.12 -5.82 -2.36
C THR A 59 -13.63 -5.67 -2.48
N ASN A 60 -12.93 -6.78 -2.71
CA ASN A 60 -11.50 -6.76 -2.97
C ASN A 60 -11.24 -6.46 -4.45
N ARG A 61 -10.39 -5.47 -4.71
CA ARG A 61 -9.95 -5.11 -6.05
C ARG A 61 -8.46 -5.42 -6.18
N ARG A 62 -8.10 -6.20 -7.20
CA ARG A 62 -6.71 -6.51 -7.51
C ARG A 62 -5.99 -5.24 -7.99
N VAL A 63 -4.79 -5.04 -7.47
CA VAL A 63 -3.91 -3.90 -7.79
C VAL A 63 -2.45 -4.35 -7.81
N PHE A 64 -1.59 -3.45 -8.24
CA PHE A 64 -0.16 -3.56 -8.01
C PHE A 64 0.39 -2.23 -7.53
N TRP A 65 1.52 -2.28 -6.84
CA TRP A 65 2.30 -1.13 -6.47
C TRP A 65 3.68 -1.21 -7.11
N ASP A 66 4.24 -0.07 -7.50
CA ASP A 66 5.66 0.01 -7.87
C ASP A 66 6.56 0.02 -6.63
N GLY A 67 7.87 -0.04 -6.83
CA GLY A 67 8.85 -0.08 -5.74
C GLY A 67 8.85 1.15 -4.81
N TYR A 68 8.18 2.24 -5.21
CA TYR A 68 8.04 3.47 -4.43
C TYR A 68 6.69 3.55 -3.69
N GLY A 69 5.88 2.49 -3.76
CA GLY A 69 4.60 2.42 -3.07
C GLY A 69 3.44 3.04 -3.86
N HIS A 70 3.61 3.45 -5.12
CA HIS A 70 2.48 4.01 -5.88
C HIS A 70 1.54 2.91 -6.37
N CYS A 71 0.25 3.06 -6.09
CA CYS A 71 -0.77 2.07 -6.39
C CYS A 71 -1.39 2.27 -7.77
N TYR A 72 -1.59 1.18 -8.48
CA TYR A 72 -2.22 1.16 -9.80
C TYR A 72 -3.28 0.06 -9.87
N ALA A 73 -4.42 0.39 -10.48
CA ALA A 73 -5.54 -0.53 -10.61
C ALA A 73 -5.93 -0.81 -12.07
N GLY A 74 -6.13 -2.08 -12.40
CA GLY A 74 -6.60 -2.52 -13.73
C GLY A 74 -5.53 -2.52 -14.81
N THR A 75 -5.96 -2.62 -16.07
CA THR A 75 -5.11 -2.71 -17.28
C THR A 75 -4.54 -1.37 -17.74
N HIS A 76 -5.15 -0.26 -17.35
CA HIS A 76 -4.81 1.08 -17.87
C HIS A 76 -3.78 1.84 -17.02
N ASN A 77 -3.08 1.19 -16.07
CA ASN A 77 -2.09 1.82 -15.20
C ASN A 77 -2.57 3.14 -14.57
N ILE A 78 -3.86 3.22 -14.20
CA ILE A 78 -4.42 4.41 -13.55
C ILE A 78 -3.96 4.42 -12.10
N ARG A 79 -3.18 5.44 -11.72
CA ARG A 79 -2.70 5.61 -10.34
C ARG A 79 -3.87 5.90 -9.39
N LYS A 80 -3.86 5.21 -8.25
CA LYS A 80 -4.87 5.31 -7.20
C LYS A 80 -4.21 5.80 -5.92
N ARG A 81 -3.96 7.11 -5.87
CA ARG A 81 -3.19 7.79 -4.81
C ARG A 81 -3.69 7.50 -3.40
N ASP A 82 -5.01 7.38 -3.21
CA ASP A 82 -5.62 7.04 -1.92
C ASP A 82 -5.20 5.67 -1.36
N TYR A 83 -4.57 4.84 -2.20
CA TYR A 83 -4.09 3.51 -1.87
C TYR A 83 -2.56 3.36 -2.04
N ASP A 84 -1.84 4.47 -2.20
CA ASP A 84 -0.38 4.46 -2.17
C ASP A 84 0.11 4.00 -0.79
N ILE A 85 1.20 3.23 -0.75
CA ILE A 85 1.81 2.77 0.50
C ILE A 85 2.77 3.87 0.99
N PRO A 86 2.59 4.38 2.23
CA PRO A 86 3.42 5.46 2.76
C PRO A 86 4.76 4.93 3.27
N LEU A 87 5.62 4.49 2.34
CA LEU A 87 6.96 4.00 2.65
C LEU A 87 7.84 5.17 3.13
N LYS A 88 8.21 5.18 4.41
CA LYS A 88 9.09 6.22 4.96
C LYS A 88 10.53 5.98 4.49
N ALA A 89 11.11 6.94 3.77
CA ALA A 89 12.57 7.01 3.64
C ALA A 89 13.16 7.10 5.06
N GLY A 90 14.03 6.17 5.43
CA GLY A 90 14.38 5.89 6.82
C GLY A 90 14.65 7.11 7.71
N GLY A 91 14.04 7.09 8.89
CA GLY A 91 14.19 8.07 9.97
C GLY A 91 12.92 8.13 10.81
N GLU A 92 13.03 7.80 12.09
CA GLU A 92 11.98 7.82 13.11
C GLU A 92 11.00 6.62 13.07
N ALA A 93 11.51 5.51 13.62
CA ALA A 93 10.74 4.85 14.66
C ALA A 93 10.30 5.93 15.66
N GLY A 94 9.03 6.34 15.59
CA GLY A 94 8.45 7.21 16.60
C GLY A 94 8.52 6.46 17.93
N LEU A 95 9.43 6.86 18.82
CA LEU A 95 9.12 6.79 20.23
C LEU A 95 7.80 7.53 20.39
N SER A 96 6.73 6.80 20.70
CA SER A 96 5.53 7.40 21.23
C SER A 96 5.94 8.07 22.55
N GLU A 97 6.04 9.39 22.52
CA GLU A 97 5.94 10.21 23.73
C GLU A 97 4.62 9.84 24.41
N LYS A 98 4.70 9.00 25.44
CA LYS A 98 3.68 8.96 26.47
C LYS A 98 3.83 10.22 27.30
N ASN A 99 3.23 11.31 26.82
CA ASN A 99 2.90 12.43 27.70
C ASN A 99 1.73 11.99 28.59
N ALA A 100 1.98 11.90 29.89
CA ALA A 100 0.96 12.13 30.92
C ALA A 100 1.66 12.48 32.23
N THR A 101 1.96 13.77 32.39
CA THR A 101 1.90 14.41 33.72
C THR A 101 0.45 14.40 34.17
N LEU A 102 0.16 13.67 35.26
CA LEU A 102 -0.60 14.11 36.44
C LEU A 102 -0.50 13.01 37.49
#